data_AF-A0A7X8R9V8-F1
#
_entry.id   AF-A0A7X8R9V8-F1
#
_cell.length_a   1.000
_cell.length_b   1.000
_cell.length_c   1.000
_cell.angle_alpha   90.00
_cell.angle_beta   90.00
_cell.angle_gamma   90.00
#
_symmetry.space_group_name_H-M   'P 1'
#
loop_
_entity.id
_entity.type
_entity.pdbx_description
1 polymer ?
#
loop_
_entity_poly.entity_id
_entity_poly.type
_entity_poly.pdbx_seq_one_letter_code
_entity_poly.pdbx_strand_id
1 'polypeptide(L)'
;VQVIRKENNIFIRAKVNFTGEALGTLIYEESTELYRKRNNNYNKMLFEDLVIKGFEKWTGEYNLESQKVSVKVLVERTKKNAINIELKKYGDRNGVRYKPLGWSVEYIPTKMVLYAHYSETLSRDWKQVMNDAAHEFGHVLGLGDAYGKDDGSFLQTRIIGLILPEYRDLNRKDAPSEVPENDIMRAQTTVTDYDINLMWRAWRDNEYQAFPEIS
;
A
#
# COMPACT_ATOMS: atom_id res chain seq x y z
N VAL A 1 3.67 -0.97 13.22
CA VAL A 1 4.60 -1.63 12.28
C VAL A 1 6.00 -1.49 12.84
N GLN A 2 6.92 -2.37 12.47
CA GLN A 2 8.33 -2.23 12.82
C GLN A 2 9.17 -2.63 11.60
N VAL A 3 10.12 -1.80 11.20
CA VAL A 3 11.12 -2.13 10.18
C VAL A 3 12.48 -2.24 10.85
N ILE A 4 13.16 -3.37 10.65
CA ILE A 4 14.48 -3.63 11.23
C ILE A 4 15.40 -4.08 10.10
N ARG A 5 16.54 -3.42 9.95
CA ARG A 5 17.62 -3.90 9.07
C ARG A 5 18.70 -4.60 9.87
N LYS A 6 19.15 -5.76 9.37
CA LYS A 6 20.31 -6.51 9.84
C LYS A 6 21.13 -6.89 8.62
N GLU A 7 22.24 -6.19 8.42
CA GLU A 7 23.11 -6.39 7.25
C GLU A 7 22.31 -6.25 5.93
N ASN A 8 22.26 -7.32 5.14
CA ASN A 8 21.56 -7.43 3.87
C ASN A 8 20.09 -7.84 4.02
N ASN A 9 19.54 -7.87 5.25
CA ASN A 9 18.17 -8.31 5.48
C ASN A 9 17.34 -7.19 6.09
N ILE A 10 16.16 -6.93 5.54
CA ILE A 10 15.17 -6.02 6.09
C ILE A 10 13.94 -6.82 6.50
N PHE A 11 13.54 -6.69 7.76
CA PHE A 11 12.37 -7.34 8.32
C PHE A 11 11.30 -6.31 8.61
N ILE A 12 10.15 -6.45 7.96
CA ILE A 12 8.96 -5.62 8.17
C ILE A 12 7.95 -6.44 8.97
N ARG A 13 7.68 -6.05 10.21
CA ARG A 13 6.68 -6.68 11.07
C ARG A 13 5.44 -5.80 11.15
N ALA A 14 4.32 -6.29 10.61
CA ALA A 14 3.03 -5.63 10.66
C ALA A 14 2.10 -6.36 11.63
N LYS A 15 1.65 -5.67 12.67
CA LYS A 15 0.55 -6.13 13.52
C LYS A 15 -0.74 -5.54 12.99
N VAL A 16 -1.73 -6.37 12.70
CA VAL A 16 -2.99 -5.95 12.06
C VAL A 16 -4.20 -6.41 12.87
N ASN A 17 -5.21 -5.55 12.91
CA ASN A 17 -6.52 -5.83 13.49
C ASN A 17 -7.59 -5.57 12.44
N PHE A 18 -8.19 -6.63 11.90
CA PHE A 18 -9.27 -6.51 10.93
C PHE A 18 -10.62 -6.31 11.61
N THR A 19 -11.38 -5.35 11.13
CA THR A 19 -12.77 -5.08 11.56
C THR A 19 -13.60 -4.71 10.33
N GLY A 20 -14.91 -4.53 10.51
CA GLY A 20 -15.79 -4.03 9.45
C GLY A 20 -16.72 -5.09 8.85
N GLU A 21 -17.70 -4.61 8.10
CA GLU A 21 -18.81 -5.39 7.55
C GLU A 21 -18.41 -6.38 6.45
N ALA A 22 -17.25 -6.19 5.83
CA ALA A 22 -16.76 -7.06 4.76
C ALA A 22 -15.78 -8.14 5.26
N LEU A 23 -15.55 -8.23 6.58
CA LEU A 23 -14.77 -9.32 7.16
C LEU A 23 -15.39 -10.68 6.80
N GLY A 24 -14.57 -11.61 6.30
CA GLY A 24 -15.04 -12.92 5.84
C GLY A 24 -15.68 -12.92 4.45
N THR A 25 -15.69 -11.79 3.74
CA THR A 25 -16.17 -11.74 2.35
C THR A 25 -15.24 -12.53 1.43
N LEU A 26 -15.81 -13.36 0.56
CA LEU A 26 -15.05 -14.08 -0.45
C LEU A 26 -14.84 -13.20 -1.69
N ILE A 27 -13.57 -13.01 -2.06
CA ILE A 27 -13.18 -12.36 -3.30
C ILE A 27 -12.68 -13.43 -4.26
N TYR A 28 -13.07 -13.32 -5.51
CA TYR A 28 -12.77 -14.29 -6.55
C TYR A 28 -11.59 -13.85 -7.41
N GLU A 29 -10.87 -14.83 -7.96
CA GLU A 29 -9.83 -14.62 -8.95
C GLU A 29 -10.33 -13.94 -10.23
N GLU A 30 -11.56 -14.25 -10.62
CA GLU A 30 -12.27 -13.61 -11.72
C GLU A 30 -13.44 -12.82 -11.15
N SER A 31 -13.47 -11.50 -11.36
CA SER A 31 -14.49 -10.59 -10.82
C SER A 31 -15.84 -10.73 -11.52
N THR A 32 -15.88 -11.20 -12.77
CA THR A 32 -17.10 -11.33 -13.56
C THR A 32 -17.86 -12.61 -13.25
N GLU A 33 -19.07 -12.50 -12.72
CA GLU A 33 -19.90 -13.65 -12.37
C GLU A 33 -20.26 -14.53 -13.58
N LEU A 34 -20.49 -13.91 -14.75
CA LEU A 34 -20.79 -14.63 -15.99
C LEU A 34 -19.66 -15.59 -16.37
N TYR A 35 -18.40 -15.13 -16.31
CA TYR A 35 -17.25 -15.99 -16.59
C TYR A 35 -17.10 -17.09 -15.54
N ARG A 36 -17.33 -16.77 -14.25
CA ARG A 36 -17.33 -17.75 -13.16
C ARG A 36 -18.30 -18.89 -13.39
N LYS A 37 -19.56 -18.58 -13.72
CA LYS A 37 -20.60 -19.58 -13.99
C LYS A 37 -20.32 -20.40 -15.25
N ARG A 38 -19.71 -19.79 -16.27
CA ARG A 38 -19.41 -20.46 -17.54
C ARG A 38 -18.29 -21.49 -17.40
N ASN A 39 -17.21 -21.14 -16.70
CA ASN A 39 -16.00 -21.97 -16.66
C ASN A 39 -15.88 -22.79 -15.37
N ASN A 40 -16.67 -22.51 -14.33
CA ASN A 40 -16.78 -23.25 -13.07
C ASN A 40 -15.44 -23.59 -12.37
N ASN A 41 -14.37 -22.85 -12.66
CA ASN A 41 -13.03 -23.13 -12.14
C ASN A 41 -12.29 -21.83 -11.82
N TYR A 42 -12.63 -21.22 -10.69
CA TYR A 42 -11.96 -20.02 -10.21
C TYR A 42 -11.68 -20.13 -8.72
N ASN A 43 -10.47 -19.69 -8.35
CA ASN A 43 -10.09 -19.61 -6.95
C ASN A 43 -10.84 -18.46 -6.26
N LYS A 44 -10.94 -18.57 -4.94
CA LYS A 44 -11.50 -17.52 -4.09
C LYS A 44 -10.79 -17.51 -2.74
N MET A 45 -10.73 -16.35 -2.11
CA MET A 45 -10.04 -16.14 -0.85
C MET A 45 -10.81 -15.15 0.01
N LEU A 46 -10.64 -15.24 1.34
CA LEU A 46 -11.21 -14.23 2.23
C LEU A 46 -10.55 -12.88 1.97
N PHE A 47 -11.32 -11.81 2.08
CA PHE A 47 -10.86 -10.45 1.82
C PHE A 47 -9.64 -10.11 2.71
N GLU A 48 -9.71 -10.37 4.01
CA GLU A 48 -8.61 -10.14 4.94
C GLU A 48 -7.34 -10.95 4.62
N ASP A 49 -7.47 -12.12 4.01
CA ASP A 49 -6.31 -12.94 3.61
C ASP A 49 -5.64 -12.34 2.38
N LEU A 50 -6.41 -11.79 1.45
CA LEU A 50 -5.86 -11.04 0.31
C LEU A 50 -5.18 -9.75 0.74
N VAL A 51 -5.67 -9.08 1.78
CA VAL A 51 -4.97 -7.91 2.35
C VAL A 51 -3.59 -8.31 2.86
N ILE A 52 -3.50 -9.43 3.58
CA ILE A 52 -2.20 -9.97 4.04
C ILE A 52 -1.30 -10.27 2.85
N LYS A 53 -1.82 -10.94 1.82
CA LYS A 53 -1.04 -11.22 0.59
C LYS A 53 -0.58 -9.96 -0.12
N GLY A 54 -1.38 -8.89 -0.10
CA GLY A 54 -0.98 -7.57 -0.58
C GLY A 54 0.23 -7.04 0.20
N PHE A 55 0.21 -7.11 1.52
CA PHE A 55 1.35 -6.68 2.34
C PHE A 55 2.59 -7.53 2.04
N GLU A 56 2.41 -8.83 1.83
CA GLU A 56 3.49 -9.76 1.50
C GLU A 56 4.15 -9.48 0.13
N LYS A 57 3.52 -8.72 -0.78
CA LYS A 57 4.14 -8.29 -2.05
C LYS A 57 5.42 -7.48 -1.88
N TRP A 58 5.63 -6.88 -0.71
CA TRP A 58 6.86 -6.18 -0.36
C TRP A 58 8.03 -7.13 0.00
N THR A 59 7.77 -8.44 0.10
CA THR A 59 8.81 -9.45 0.30
C THR A 59 9.52 -9.74 -1.04
N GLY A 60 10.85 -9.78 -1.03
CA GLY A 60 11.62 -10.02 -2.24
C GLY A 60 13.09 -9.63 -2.10
N GLU A 61 13.82 -9.71 -3.20
CA GLU A 61 15.21 -9.24 -3.30
C GLU A 61 15.22 -7.91 -4.05
N TYR A 62 15.92 -6.91 -3.49
CA TYR A 62 15.93 -5.54 -4.01
C TYR A 62 17.33 -4.94 -3.97
N ASN A 63 17.56 -3.90 -4.77
CA ASN A 63 18.77 -3.08 -4.70
C ASN A 63 18.51 -1.81 -3.87
N LEU A 64 19.11 -1.75 -2.68
CA LEU A 64 19.06 -0.61 -1.77
C LEU A 64 20.40 0.14 -1.80
N GLU A 65 20.44 1.37 -2.34
CA GLU A 65 21.65 2.21 -2.41
C GLU A 65 22.89 1.45 -2.97
N SER A 66 22.69 0.61 -4.00
CA SER A 66 23.68 -0.28 -4.65
C SER A 66 24.02 -1.58 -3.91
N GLN A 67 23.32 -1.90 -2.82
CA GLN A 67 23.47 -3.15 -2.07
C GLN A 67 22.25 -4.05 -2.28
N LYS A 68 22.48 -5.32 -2.60
CA LYS A 68 21.40 -6.31 -2.62
C LYS A 68 20.92 -6.59 -1.21
N VAL A 69 19.60 -6.48 -1.01
CA VAL A 69 18.94 -6.76 0.25
C VAL A 69 17.75 -7.68 0.06
N SER A 70 17.54 -8.57 1.02
CA SER A 70 16.36 -9.41 1.14
C SER A 70 15.37 -8.74 2.08
N VAL A 71 14.17 -8.42 1.58
CA VAL A 71 13.07 -7.86 2.38
C VAL A 71 12.11 -8.99 2.71
N LYS A 72 11.73 -9.11 3.99
CA LYS A 72 10.74 -10.07 4.47
C LYS A 72 9.65 -9.37 5.27
N VAL A 73 8.40 -9.52 4.82
CA VAL A 73 7.22 -9.07 5.55
C VAL A 73 6.67 -10.20 6.41
N LEU A 74 6.35 -9.89 7.65
CA LEU A 74 5.70 -10.77 8.60
C LEU A 74 4.45 -10.07 9.14
N VAL A 75 3.29 -10.68 8.91
CA VAL A 75 2.01 -10.13 9.38
C VAL A 75 1.49 -10.96 10.55
N GLU A 76 1.18 -10.29 11.66
CA GLU A 76 0.61 -10.89 12.86
C GLU A 76 -0.79 -10.29 13.11
N ARG A 77 -1.81 -11.15 13.26
CA ARG A 77 -3.16 -10.72 13.66
C ARG A 77 -3.22 -10.51 15.17
N THR A 78 -3.51 -9.29 15.61
CA THR A 78 -3.63 -8.96 17.04
C THR A 78 -4.45 -7.70 17.26
N LYS A 79 -5.17 -7.63 18.38
CA LYS A 79 -5.96 -6.44 18.77
C LYS A 79 -5.12 -5.33 19.41
N LYS A 80 -3.92 -5.65 19.91
CA LYS A 80 -3.08 -4.71 20.67
C LYS A 80 -1.95 -4.17 19.79
N ASN A 81 -1.73 -2.86 19.83
CA ASN A 81 -0.63 -2.17 19.13
C ASN A 81 -0.56 -2.54 17.63
N ALA A 82 -1.71 -2.53 16.97
CA ALA A 82 -1.90 -2.94 15.58
C ALA A 82 -2.40 -1.79 14.71
N ILE A 83 -2.17 -1.90 13.40
CA ILE A 83 -2.91 -1.13 12.40
C ILE A 83 -4.36 -1.62 12.44
N ASN A 84 -5.32 -0.73 12.63
CA ASN A 84 -6.73 -1.11 12.49
C ASN A 84 -7.13 -1.03 11.02
N ILE A 85 -7.47 -2.16 10.43
CA ILE A 85 -7.88 -2.26 9.03
C ILE A 85 -9.39 -2.47 9.01
N GLU A 86 -10.13 -1.44 8.62
CA GLU A 86 -11.58 -1.50 8.43
C GLU A 86 -11.90 -1.98 7.01
N LEU A 87 -12.52 -3.15 6.92
CA LEU A 87 -12.93 -3.78 5.67
C LEU A 87 -14.40 -3.44 5.38
N LYS A 88 -14.63 -2.78 4.25
CA LYS A 88 -15.96 -2.35 3.80
C LYS A 88 -16.36 -3.06 2.51
N LYS A 89 -17.66 -3.21 2.29
CA LYS A 89 -18.14 -3.95 1.11
C LYS A 89 -17.94 -3.16 -0.18
N TYR A 90 -18.33 -1.89 -0.16
CA TYR A 90 -18.41 -1.06 -1.37
C TYR A 90 -17.76 0.30 -1.17
N GLY A 91 -16.94 0.71 -2.13
CA GLY A 91 -16.33 2.04 -2.18
C GLY A 91 -15.32 2.16 -3.30
N ASP A 92 -15.04 3.40 -3.67
CA ASP A 92 -14.19 3.75 -4.80
C ASP A 92 -12.75 4.07 -4.40
N ARG A 93 -12.50 4.44 -3.14
CA ARG A 93 -11.18 4.89 -2.66
C ARG A 93 -10.77 4.15 -1.40
N ASN A 94 -9.68 3.40 -1.49
CA ASN A 94 -8.97 2.93 -0.31
C ASN A 94 -8.23 4.10 0.36
N GLY A 95 -7.76 3.92 1.58
CA GLY A 95 -6.94 4.95 2.19
C GLY A 95 -6.41 4.63 3.58
N VAL A 96 -5.28 5.27 3.88
CA VAL A 96 -4.65 5.31 5.20
C VAL A 96 -4.90 6.67 5.86
N ARG A 97 -5.31 6.65 7.14
CA ARG A 97 -5.48 7.86 7.95
C ARG A 97 -4.37 7.97 8.99
N TYR A 98 -3.69 9.10 8.97
CA TYR A 98 -2.67 9.46 9.95
C TYR A 98 -3.28 10.15 11.17
N LYS A 99 -2.53 10.18 12.26
CA LYS A 99 -2.82 11.05 13.41
C LYS A 99 -2.59 12.53 13.00
N PRO A 100 -3.07 13.50 13.80
CA PRO A 100 -2.96 14.93 13.45
C PRO A 100 -1.53 15.43 13.16
N LEU A 101 -0.50 14.74 13.66
CA LEU A 101 0.92 15.07 13.43
C LEU A 101 1.49 14.45 12.14
N GLY A 102 0.67 13.81 11.31
CA GLY A 102 1.10 13.16 10.07
C GLY A 102 1.72 11.78 10.29
N TRP A 103 2.52 11.35 9.31
CA TRP A 103 3.27 10.10 9.38
C TRP A 103 4.52 10.27 10.26
N SER A 104 4.75 9.32 11.17
CA SER A 104 6.04 9.12 11.84
C SER A 104 6.14 7.66 12.30
N VAL A 105 7.35 7.20 12.59
CA VAL A 105 7.60 5.85 13.13
C VAL A 105 6.93 5.66 14.50
N GLU A 106 6.82 6.72 15.31
CA GLU A 106 6.11 6.68 16.60
C GLU A 106 4.58 6.64 16.44
N TYR A 107 4.08 7.26 15.37
CA TYR A 107 2.64 7.47 15.13
C TYR A 107 2.11 6.74 13.89
N ILE A 108 2.75 5.63 13.51
CA ILE A 108 2.33 4.73 12.42
C ILE A 108 0.81 4.66 12.37
N PRO A 109 0.21 4.83 11.17
CA PRO A 109 -1.21 5.10 11.01
C PRO A 109 -2.08 4.14 11.79
N THR A 110 -3.08 4.70 12.46
CA THR A 110 -3.95 3.94 13.34
C THR A 110 -5.11 3.29 12.61
N LYS A 111 -5.40 3.75 11.38
CA LYS A 111 -6.54 3.28 10.60
C LYS A 111 -6.24 3.21 9.11
N MET A 112 -6.53 2.07 8.51
CA MET A 112 -6.59 1.81 7.08
C MET A 112 -8.02 1.40 6.73
N VAL A 113 -8.54 1.84 5.59
CA VAL A 113 -9.85 1.44 5.07
C VAL A 113 -9.66 0.80 3.71
N LEU A 114 -10.20 -0.41 3.54
CA LEU A 114 -10.12 -1.17 2.29
C LEU A 114 -11.51 -1.63 1.86
N TYR A 115 -11.74 -1.64 0.55
CA TYR A 115 -13.03 -1.99 -0.05
C TYR A 115 -12.96 -3.27 -0.87
N ALA A 116 -13.89 -4.20 -0.58
CA ALA A 116 -13.99 -5.49 -1.27
C ALA A 116 -14.37 -5.32 -2.75
N HIS A 117 -15.28 -4.40 -3.04
CA HIS A 117 -15.83 -4.13 -4.38
C HIS A 117 -16.00 -2.62 -4.59
N TYR A 118 -16.14 -2.19 -5.84
CA TYR A 118 -16.43 -0.78 -6.15
C TYR A 118 -17.89 -0.43 -5.85
N SER A 119 -18.81 -1.32 -6.20
CA SER A 119 -20.25 -1.17 -5.98
C SER A 119 -20.93 -2.54 -5.98
N GLU A 120 -22.25 -2.58 -5.79
CA GLU A 120 -23.03 -3.82 -5.86
C GLU A 120 -22.91 -4.55 -7.20
N THR A 121 -22.66 -3.80 -8.28
CA THR A 121 -22.60 -4.32 -9.65
C THR A 121 -21.18 -4.40 -10.22
N LEU A 122 -20.20 -3.77 -9.56
CA LEU A 122 -18.82 -3.71 -10.03
C LEU A 122 -17.88 -4.33 -8.98
N SER A 123 -17.54 -5.59 -9.20
CA SER A 123 -16.65 -6.38 -8.35
C SER A 123 -15.19 -6.12 -8.66
N ARG A 124 -14.34 -6.24 -7.63
CA ARG A 124 -12.88 -6.34 -7.78
C ARG A 124 -12.47 -7.80 -7.84
N ASP A 125 -11.43 -8.08 -8.61
CA ASP A 125 -10.76 -9.37 -8.54
C ASP A 125 -9.72 -9.39 -7.39
N TRP A 126 -9.24 -10.58 -7.07
CA TRP A 126 -8.29 -10.77 -5.99
C TRP A 126 -6.95 -10.03 -6.19
N LYS A 127 -6.54 -9.77 -7.44
CA LYS A 127 -5.26 -9.15 -7.80
C LYS A 127 -5.37 -7.66 -7.56
N GLN A 128 -6.47 -7.05 -7.98
CA GLN A 128 -6.81 -5.67 -7.64
C GLN A 128 -6.83 -5.47 -6.12
N VAL A 129 -7.48 -6.36 -5.37
CA VAL A 129 -7.50 -6.29 -3.91
C VAL A 129 -6.10 -6.40 -3.28
N MET A 130 -5.27 -7.35 -3.74
CA MET A 130 -3.89 -7.49 -3.25
C MET A 130 -3.05 -6.25 -3.58
N ASN A 131 -3.22 -5.70 -4.77
CA ASN A 131 -2.49 -4.53 -5.24
C ASN A 131 -2.88 -3.26 -4.47
N ASP A 132 -4.18 -3.05 -4.24
CA ASP A 132 -4.70 -1.99 -3.38
C ASP A 132 -4.13 -2.09 -1.97
N ALA A 133 -4.18 -3.29 -1.37
CA ALA A 133 -3.63 -3.51 -0.03
C ALA A 133 -2.12 -3.27 0.03
N ALA A 134 -1.37 -3.64 -1.01
CA ALA A 134 0.07 -3.40 -1.09
C ALA A 134 0.40 -1.92 -1.21
N HIS A 135 -0.36 -1.17 -2.00
CA HIS A 135 -0.24 0.27 -2.18
C HIS A 135 -0.52 1.01 -0.86
N GLU A 136 -1.66 0.72 -0.21
CA GLU A 136 -1.99 1.30 1.09
C GLU A 136 -0.96 0.93 2.17
N PHE A 137 -0.35 -0.24 2.08
CA PHE A 137 0.75 -0.61 2.97
C PHE A 137 2.00 0.26 2.74
N GLY A 138 2.28 0.69 1.51
CA GLY A 138 3.31 1.68 1.21
C GLY A 138 3.11 2.98 1.98
N HIS A 139 1.87 3.47 2.08
CA HIS A 139 1.54 4.64 2.91
C HIS A 139 1.77 4.41 4.40
N VAL A 140 1.53 3.19 4.90
CA VAL A 140 1.89 2.82 6.28
C VAL A 140 3.40 2.83 6.46
N LEU A 141 4.15 2.43 5.43
CA LEU A 141 5.60 2.40 5.41
C LEU A 141 6.25 3.78 5.19
N GLY A 142 5.44 4.83 5.00
CA GLY A 142 5.91 6.22 4.93
C GLY A 142 6.08 6.76 3.53
N LEU A 143 5.47 6.12 2.53
CA LEU A 143 5.51 6.57 1.14
C LEU A 143 4.27 7.38 0.77
N GLY A 144 4.48 8.37 -0.10
CA GLY A 144 3.39 9.02 -0.82
C GLY A 144 2.97 8.31 -2.08
N ASP A 145 1.93 8.84 -2.70
CA ASP A 145 1.55 8.43 -4.04
C ASP A 145 2.57 8.92 -5.06
N ALA A 146 2.72 8.16 -6.13
CA ALA A 146 3.53 8.51 -7.29
C ALA A 146 2.62 8.86 -8.48
N TYR A 147 1.92 10.00 -8.41
CA TYR A 147 1.12 10.50 -9.54
C TYR A 147 2.00 11.14 -10.61
N GLY A 148 1.74 10.86 -11.89
CA GLY A 148 2.37 11.54 -13.02
C GLY A 148 1.72 12.88 -13.34
N LYS A 149 2.41 13.78 -14.06
CA LYS A 149 1.90 15.13 -14.38
C LYS A 149 0.64 15.18 -15.27
N ASP A 150 0.32 14.10 -15.97
CA ASP A 150 -0.65 14.12 -17.09
C ASP A 150 -1.87 13.19 -16.96
N ASP A 151 -2.13 12.56 -15.82
CA ASP A 151 -3.28 11.64 -15.67
C ASP A 151 -4.60 12.32 -15.20
N GLY A 152 -4.61 13.64 -15.06
CA GLY A 152 -5.78 14.40 -14.59
C GLY A 152 -6.09 14.23 -13.09
N SER A 153 -5.29 13.47 -12.34
CA SER A 153 -5.41 13.33 -10.87
C SER A 153 -4.92 14.57 -10.11
N PHE A 154 -4.20 15.47 -10.78
CA PHE A 154 -3.60 16.70 -10.24
C PHE A 154 -4.58 17.63 -9.51
N LEU A 155 -5.87 17.59 -9.87
CA LEU A 155 -6.92 18.36 -9.19
C LEU A 155 -7.34 17.74 -7.84
N GLN A 156 -7.16 16.43 -7.64
CA GLN A 156 -7.46 15.78 -6.35
C GLN A 156 -6.34 15.95 -5.33
N THR A 157 -5.07 15.95 -5.75
CA THR A 157 -3.90 16.16 -4.87
C THR A 157 -3.90 17.54 -4.23
N ARG A 158 -4.42 18.56 -4.90
CA ARG A 158 -4.57 19.93 -4.33
C ARG A 158 -5.60 20.00 -3.20
N ILE A 159 -6.60 19.13 -3.20
CA ILE A 159 -7.64 19.06 -2.15
C ILE A 159 -7.19 18.14 -1.01
N ILE A 160 -6.51 17.04 -1.30
CA ILE A 160 -5.96 16.10 -0.30
C ILE A 160 -4.73 16.71 0.42
N GLY A 161 -3.92 17.50 -0.30
CA GLY A 161 -2.77 18.26 0.23
C GLY A 161 -3.13 19.36 1.23
N LEU A 162 -4.42 19.65 1.45
CA LEU A 162 -4.88 20.51 2.55
C LEU A 162 -5.00 19.76 3.90
N ILE A 163 -4.93 18.42 3.90
CA ILE A 163 -5.14 17.56 5.10
C ILE A 163 -3.88 16.75 5.46
N LEU A 164 -2.97 16.52 4.52
CA LEU A 164 -1.64 15.97 4.78
C LEU A 164 -0.65 17.12 5.03
N PRO A 165 0.24 17.07 6.04
CA PRO A 165 1.26 18.07 6.20
C PRO A 165 2.10 18.13 4.91
N GLU A 166 2.11 19.31 4.28
CA GLU A 166 2.88 19.60 3.06
C GLU A 166 4.39 19.38 3.30
N TYR A 167 4.86 18.14 3.22
CA TYR A 167 6.26 17.87 2.91
C TYR A 167 6.38 17.71 1.39
N ARG A 168 6.30 18.86 0.74
CA ARG A 168 6.67 19.03 -0.67
C ARG A 168 8.19 19.10 -0.76
N ASP A 169 8.84 17.94 -0.69
CA ASP A 169 10.28 17.86 -0.98
C ASP A 169 10.49 17.81 -2.51
N LEU A 170 10.04 18.88 -3.19
CA LEU A 170 9.96 19.02 -4.64
C LEU A 170 11.33 19.22 -5.33
N ASN A 171 12.43 19.16 -4.58
CA ASN A 171 13.77 19.50 -5.07
C ASN A 171 14.84 18.49 -4.65
N ARG A 172 14.50 17.19 -4.59
CA ARG A 172 15.51 16.15 -4.37
C ARG A 172 16.37 15.93 -5.62
N LYS A 173 17.64 16.35 -5.55
CA LYS A 173 18.67 16.09 -6.58
C LYS A 173 19.14 14.62 -6.60
N ASP A 174 18.73 13.83 -5.61
CA ASP A 174 19.13 12.44 -5.38
C ASP A 174 17.98 11.44 -5.60
N ALA A 175 16.78 11.92 -5.98
CA ALA A 175 15.72 11.06 -6.48
C ALA A 175 16.06 10.63 -7.93
N PRO A 176 15.85 9.36 -8.31
CA PRO A 176 15.82 8.96 -9.72
C PRO A 176 14.89 9.87 -10.51
N SER A 177 15.26 10.20 -11.75
CA SER A 177 14.53 11.15 -12.58
C SER A 177 13.12 10.69 -12.97
N GLU A 178 12.78 9.42 -12.76
CA GLU A 178 11.50 8.85 -13.18
C GLU A 178 11.08 7.69 -12.26
N VAL A 179 9.80 7.67 -11.88
CA VAL A 179 9.17 6.55 -11.18
C VAL A 179 8.80 5.48 -12.21
N PRO A 180 9.17 4.20 -12.02
CA PRO A 180 8.78 3.14 -12.95
C PRO A 180 7.28 3.13 -13.24
N GLU A 181 6.88 2.92 -14.50
CA GLU A 181 5.46 2.93 -14.89
C GLU A 181 4.63 1.88 -14.13
N ASN A 182 5.25 0.76 -13.77
CA ASN A 182 4.62 -0.36 -13.08
C ASN A 182 4.84 -0.34 -11.55
N ASP A 183 5.23 0.79 -10.99
CA ASP A 183 5.47 0.94 -9.56
C ASP A 183 4.18 0.77 -8.73
N ILE A 184 4.29 0.22 -7.52
CA ILE A 184 3.13 -0.06 -6.67
C ILE A 184 2.46 1.24 -6.20
N MET A 185 3.25 2.30 -6.01
CA MET A 185 2.76 3.61 -5.57
C MET A 185 2.23 4.46 -6.73
N ARG A 186 2.44 4.03 -8.00
CA ARG A 186 1.92 4.68 -9.22
C ARG A 186 0.75 3.93 -9.85
N ALA A 187 0.99 2.69 -10.28
CA ALA A 187 0.05 1.90 -11.07
C ALA A 187 -0.51 0.70 -10.29
N GLN A 188 -0.18 0.59 -9.00
CA GLN A 188 -0.60 -0.50 -8.13
C GLN A 188 -0.24 -1.88 -8.72
N THR A 189 0.98 -2.06 -9.23
CA THR A 189 1.37 -3.35 -9.84
C THR A 189 2.49 -4.07 -9.11
N THR A 190 3.66 -3.45 -8.99
CA THR A 190 4.89 -4.12 -8.55
C THR A 190 5.65 -3.25 -7.56
N VAL A 191 6.07 -3.83 -6.43
CA VAL A 191 6.99 -3.16 -5.51
C VAL A 191 8.37 -3.15 -6.18
N THR A 192 8.96 -1.97 -6.31
CA THR A 192 10.22 -1.76 -7.04
C THR A 192 11.39 -1.54 -6.08
N ASP A 193 12.62 -1.58 -6.61
CA ASP A 193 13.79 -1.13 -5.87
C ASP A 193 13.59 0.29 -5.32
N TYR A 194 12.89 1.14 -6.08
CA TYR A 194 12.67 2.53 -5.71
C TYR A 194 11.80 2.67 -4.47
N ASP A 195 10.70 1.91 -4.40
CA ASP A 195 9.85 1.81 -3.20
C ASP A 195 10.66 1.44 -1.95
N ILE A 196 11.55 0.45 -2.07
CA ILE A 196 12.38 -0.03 -0.95
C ILE A 196 13.41 1.01 -0.53
N ASN A 197 14.00 1.74 -1.47
CA ASN A 197 14.93 2.84 -1.16
C ASN A 197 14.23 3.96 -0.39
N LEU A 198 13.06 4.40 -0.86
CA LEU A 198 12.28 5.43 -0.17
C LEU A 198 11.79 4.92 1.19
N MET A 199 11.27 3.70 1.27
CA MET A 199 10.78 3.14 2.54
C MET A 199 11.92 3.07 3.57
N TRP A 200 13.11 2.60 3.16
CA TRP A 200 14.24 2.53 4.09
C TRP A 200 14.63 3.92 4.61
N ARG A 201 14.66 4.94 3.74
CA ARG A 201 14.91 6.33 4.14
C ARG A 201 13.85 6.83 5.11
N ALA A 202 12.58 6.56 4.82
CA ALA A 202 11.47 7.00 5.66
C ALA A 202 11.66 6.52 7.11
N TRP A 203 12.05 5.26 7.27
CA TRP A 203 12.24 4.66 8.59
C TRP A 203 13.57 5.03 9.25
N ARG A 204 14.64 5.18 8.47
CA ARG A 204 15.96 5.60 8.98
C ARG A 204 15.92 7.03 9.50
N ASP A 205 15.29 7.92 8.74
CA ASP A 205 15.31 9.36 8.97
C ASP A 205 14.05 9.81 9.74
N ASN A 206 13.05 8.93 9.90
CA ASN A 206 11.75 9.22 10.50
C ASN A 206 11.01 10.36 9.76
N GLU A 207 11.11 10.36 8.44
CA GLU A 207 10.53 11.38 7.55
C GLU A 207 9.67 10.74 6.48
N TYR A 208 8.48 11.30 6.24
CA TYR A 208 7.64 10.86 5.12
C TYR A 208 8.34 11.10 3.77
N GLN A 209 8.21 10.15 2.84
CA GLN A 209 8.87 10.20 1.54
C GLN A 209 7.84 10.36 0.43
N ALA A 210 7.70 11.59 -0.07
CA ALA A 210 6.92 11.87 -1.26
C ALA A 210 7.70 11.50 -2.53
N PHE A 211 6.99 11.07 -3.57
CA PHE A 211 7.57 10.91 -4.90
C PHE A 211 7.72 12.28 -5.59
N PRO A 212 8.73 12.47 -6.45
CA PRO A 212 8.91 13.71 -7.17
C PRO A 212 7.73 13.97 -8.12
N GLU A 213 7.21 15.21 -8.15
CA GLU A 213 6.16 15.64 -9.09
C GLU A 213 6.63 15.70 -10.56
N ILE A 214 7.90 15.40 -10.83
CA ILE A 214 8.51 15.55 -12.15
C ILE A 214 8.73 14.15 -12.75
N SER A 215 7.70 13.62 -13.39
CA SER A 215 7.83 12.69 -14.52
C SER A 215 6.83 13.12 -15.58
#